data_AF-U4U0D6-F1
#
_entry.id   AF-U4U0D6-F1
#
_cell.length_a   1.000
_cell.length_b   1.000
_cell.length_c   1.000
_cell.angle_alpha   90.00
_cell.angle_beta   90.00
_cell.angle_gamma   90.00
#
_symmetry.space_group_name_H-M   'P 1'
#
loop_
_entity.id
_entity.type
_entity.pdbx_description
1 polymer ?
#
loop_
_entity_poly.entity_id
_entity_poly.type
_entity_poly.pdbx_seq_one_letter_code
_entity_poly.pdbx_strand_id
1 'polypeptide(L)'
;MSYLMSCCACRAYYHINDKTAVQLATFSTTGHALAYVYLNNIYYLKDISNDENPVKVTEDGEDDVIYNGVPDWVYEEEVFGTGSALWFSPDGKKLAYAQFNDTNVAGFSYFIYGTAGSMDDQYPTTRTIKYPKVGEQNPLVTTFIYDTESQNTTKVNLISSIENSEDNNDYVLYDITWISDSELAMISSNRIQNESVIIRCYLNGNCSQEAYHSDCCKVTDVLCYYYGHTYQDSLNIL
;
A
#
# COMPACT_ATOMS: atom_id res chain seq x y z
N MET A 1 4.66 -11.14 -23.44
CA MET A 1 3.63 -11.61 -22.49
C MET A 1 2.48 -10.63 -22.58
N SER A 2 1.28 -11.05 -22.97
CA SER A 2 0.11 -10.18 -22.99
C SER A 2 -0.57 -10.23 -21.63
N TYR A 3 -0.60 -9.11 -20.91
CA TYR A 3 -1.25 -9.00 -19.61
C TYR A 3 -2.76 -8.94 -19.85
N LEU A 4 -3.44 -10.01 -19.43
CA LEU A 4 -4.88 -10.20 -19.59
C LEU A 4 -5.48 -10.31 -18.20
N MET A 5 -6.50 -9.50 -17.95
CA MET A 5 -7.28 -9.63 -16.74
C MET A 5 -8.62 -10.30 -17.05
N SER A 6 -8.96 -11.30 -16.24
CA SER A 6 -10.14 -12.13 -16.43
C SER A 6 -11.20 -11.73 -15.41
N CYS A 7 -12.34 -11.22 -15.88
CA CYS A 7 -13.53 -11.11 -15.05
C CYS A 7 -14.23 -12.47 -15.00
N CYS A 8 -14.19 -13.14 -13.84
CA CYS A 8 -14.76 -14.48 -13.68
C CYS A 8 -16.28 -14.51 -13.93
N ALA A 9 -16.99 -13.44 -13.55
CA ALA A 9 -18.44 -13.33 -13.75
C ALA A 9 -18.83 -13.12 -15.23
N CYS A 10 -18.04 -12.36 -15.99
CA CYS A 10 -18.38 -11.99 -17.37
C CYS A 10 -17.74 -12.91 -18.43
N ARG A 11 -16.83 -13.81 -18.07
CA ARG A 11 -16.04 -14.63 -19.03
C ARG A 11 -15.42 -13.78 -20.15
N ALA A 12 -14.94 -12.59 -19.80
CA ALA A 12 -14.34 -11.64 -20.71
C ALA A 12 -12.88 -11.38 -20.31
N TYR A 13 -12.04 -11.14 -21.33
CA TYR A 13 -10.64 -10.80 -21.20
C TYR A 13 -10.43 -9.37 -21.66
N TYR A 14 -9.84 -8.55 -20.79
CA TYR A 14 -9.55 -7.15 -21.10
C TYR A 14 -8.04 -6.92 -21.16
N HIS A 15 -7.63 -6.11 -22.13
CA HIS A 15 -6.28 -5.58 -22.21
C HIS A 15 -6.24 -4.28 -21.41
N ILE A 16 -5.26 -4.16 -20.53
CA ILE A 16 -5.00 -2.95 -19.75
C ILE A 16 -3.63 -2.39 -20.12
N ASN A 17 -3.49 -1.06 -20.02
CA ASN A 17 -2.24 -0.33 -20.19
C ASN A 17 -1.46 -0.71 -21.48
N ASP A 18 -2.14 -0.76 -22.63
CA ASP A 18 -1.57 -1.14 -23.92
C ASP A 18 -0.79 -2.47 -23.90
N LYS A 19 -1.23 -3.42 -23.06
CA LYS A 19 -0.61 -4.74 -22.86
C LYS A 19 0.80 -4.68 -22.26
N THR A 20 1.14 -3.58 -21.60
CA THR A 20 2.34 -3.48 -20.77
C THR A 20 2.08 -4.06 -19.37
N ALA A 21 3.14 -4.48 -18.70
CA ALA A 21 3.05 -5.03 -17.36
C ALA A 21 2.57 -3.96 -16.37
N VAL A 22 1.61 -4.32 -15.54
CA VAL A 22 1.19 -3.52 -14.38
C VAL A 22 1.66 -4.21 -13.10
N GLN A 23 1.91 -3.43 -12.06
CA GLN A 23 2.37 -3.96 -10.76
C GLN A 23 1.21 -4.59 -9.98
N LEU A 24 0.04 -3.96 -10.05
CA LEU A 24 -1.17 -4.39 -9.37
C LEU A 24 -2.39 -4.02 -10.21
N ALA A 25 -3.44 -4.81 -10.14
CA ALA A 25 -4.76 -4.44 -10.64
C ALA A 25 -5.84 -5.03 -9.72
N THR A 26 -6.82 -4.22 -9.34
CA THR A 26 -7.91 -4.59 -8.44
C THR A 26 -9.23 -4.03 -8.93
N PHE A 27 -10.24 -4.89 -8.99
CA PHE A 27 -11.60 -4.48 -9.34
C PHE A 27 -12.24 -3.74 -8.17
N SER A 28 -13.11 -2.79 -8.50
CA SER A 28 -14.00 -2.20 -7.51
C SER A 28 -14.90 -3.27 -6.88
N THR A 29 -15.31 -3.01 -5.64
CA THR A 29 -16.28 -3.84 -4.89
C THR A 29 -17.60 -4.00 -5.62
N THR A 30 -17.97 -3.02 -6.46
CA THR A 30 -19.17 -3.04 -7.29
C THR A 30 -18.88 -2.59 -8.73
N GLY A 31 -19.72 -3.04 -9.66
CA GLY A 31 -19.64 -2.65 -11.07
C GLY A 31 -18.42 -3.21 -11.81
N HIS A 32 -17.94 -2.45 -12.80
CA HIS A 32 -16.82 -2.84 -13.68
C HIS A 32 -15.63 -1.88 -13.57
N ALA A 33 -15.60 -1.07 -12.52
CA ALA A 33 -14.49 -0.15 -12.29
C ALA A 33 -13.23 -0.92 -11.90
N LEU A 34 -12.08 -0.35 -12.26
CA LEU A 34 -10.77 -0.92 -12.04
C LEU A 34 -9.80 0.14 -11.54
N ALA A 35 -9.01 -0.19 -10.52
CA ALA A 35 -7.77 0.52 -10.22
C ALA A 35 -6.57 -0.37 -10.56
N TYR A 36 -5.53 0.21 -11.13
CA TYR A 36 -4.27 -0.50 -11.37
C TYR A 36 -3.07 0.41 -11.12
N VAL A 37 -1.92 -0.19 -10.87
CA VAL A 37 -0.67 0.52 -10.58
C VAL A 37 0.34 0.26 -11.69
N TYR A 38 0.88 1.34 -12.24
CA TYR A 38 1.91 1.31 -13.29
C TYR A 38 2.96 2.38 -13.02
N LEU A 39 4.23 2.00 -13.00
CA LEU A 39 5.36 2.87 -12.65
C LEU A 39 5.08 3.63 -11.35
N ASN A 40 4.70 2.88 -10.30
CA ASN A 40 4.38 3.38 -8.97
C ASN A 40 3.28 4.45 -8.93
N ASN A 41 2.45 4.55 -9.97
CA ASN A 41 1.33 5.48 -10.05
C ASN A 41 0.01 4.74 -10.21
N ILE A 42 -1.02 5.25 -9.54
CA ILE A 42 -2.36 4.67 -9.56
C ILE A 42 -3.14 5.25 -10.76
N TYR A 43 -3.80 4.35 -11.48
CA TYR A 43 -4.69 4.65 -12.59
C TYR A 43 -6.07 4.04 -12.30
N TYR A 44 -7.12 4.77 -12.68
CA TYR A 44 -8.51 4.39 -12.45
C TYR A 44 -9.29 4.35 -13.77
N LEU A 45 -10.06 3.28 -13.98
CA LEU A 45 -11.04 3.13 -15.05
C LEU A 45 -12.42 2.96 -14.40
N LYS A 46 -13.43 3.69 -14.89
CA LYS A 46 -14.79 3.60 -14.34
C LYS A 46 -15.51 2.36 -14.85
N ASP A 47 -15.25 1.97 -16.09
CA ASP A 47 -15.72 0.71 -16.67
C ASP A 47 -14.67 0.13 -17.62
N ILE A 48 -14.01 -0.95 -17.21
CA ILE A 48 -13.00 -1.64 -18.02
C ILE A 48 -13.53 -2.12 -19.39
N SER A 49 -14.84 -2.24 -19.54
CA SER A 49 -15.48 -2.75 -20.76
C SER A 49 -15.65 -1.67 -21.83
N ASN A 50 -15.69 -0.40 -21.40
CA ASN A 50 -16.07 0.74 -22.25
C ASN A 50 -15.05 1.87 -22.24
N ASP A 51 -14.24 1.99 -21.18
CA ASP A 51 -13.25 3.05 -21.03
C ASP A 51 -11.88 2.59 -21.53
N GLU A 52 -11.35 3.29 -22.53
CA GLU A 52 -9.98 3.08 -23.01
C GLU A 52 -8.97 4.03 -22.36
N ASN A 53 -9.45 5.13 -21.76
CA ASN A 53 -8.60 6.18 -21.20
C ASN A 53 -8.70 6.20 -19.66
N PRO A 54 -7.67 5.72 -18.94
CA PRO A 54 -7.63 5.74 -17.49
C PRO A 54 -7.42 7.15 -16.96
N VAL A 55 -8.07 7.45 -15.82
CA VAL A 55 -7.77 8.64 -15.02
C VAL A 55 -6.52 8.37 -14.20
N LYS A 56 -5.51 9.22 -14.32
CA LYS A 56 -4.29 9.13 -13.51
C LYS A 56 -4.57 9.74 -12.14
N VAL A 57 -4.53 8.92 -11.09
CA VAL A 57 -4.87 9.31 -9.70
C VAL A 57 -3.65 9.91 -9.00
N THR A 58 -2.45 9.40 -9.29
CA THR A 58 -1.18 9.91 -8.74
C THR A 58 -0.17 10.12 -9.87
N GLU A 59 0.76 11.05 -9.69
CA GLU A 59 1.79 11.35 -10.70
C GLU A 59 3.23 11.40 -10.18
N ASP A 60 3.40 11.28 -8.86
CA ASP A 60 4.66 11.42 -8.15
C ASP A 60 5.40 10.09 -7.92
N GLY A 61 4.87 8.97 -8.43
CA GLY A 61 5.53 7.68 -8.36
C GLY A 61 6.93 7.72 -8.97
N GLU A 62 7.91 7.21 -8.22
CA GLU A 62 9.32 7.16 -8.60
C GLU A 62 9.83 5.74 -8.33
N ASP A 63 10.49 5.16 -9.33
CA ASP A 63 11.00 3.79 -9.27
C ASP A 63 11.97 3.64 -8.09
N ASP A 64 11.76 2.59 -7.29
CA ASP A 64 12.52 2.31 -6.06
C ASP A 64 12.59 3.45 -5.01
N VAL A 65 11.67 4.44 -5.05
CA VAL A 65 11.66 5.58 -4.09
C VAL A 65 10.26 5.96 -3.60
N ILE A 66 9.29 6.14 -4.50
CA ILE A 66 7.93 6.55 -4.14
C ILE A 66 6.95 5.54 -4.72
N TYR A 67 6.20 4.88 -3.85
CA TYR A 67 5.23 3.85 -4.22
C TYR A 67 3.81 4.30 -3.87
N ASN A 68 2.91 4.35 -4.85
CA ASN A 68 1.49 4.66 -4.64
C ASN A 68 0.63 3.40 -4.85
N GLY A 69 -0.11 2.98 -3.83
CA GLY A 69 -1.07 1.88 -3.91
C GLY A 69 -0.47 0.47 -3.97
N VAL A 70 0.85 0.38 -3.99
CA VAL A 70 1.62 -0.85 -3.75
C VAL A 70 2.59 -0.58 -2.60
N PRO A 71 2.84 -1.54 -1.72
CA PRO A 71 3.83 -1.39 -0.66
C PRO A 71 5.25 -1.32 -1.21
N ASP A 72 6.16 -0.73 -0.43
CA ASP A 72 7.60 -0.93 -0.58
C ASP A 72 8.02 -2.30 0.02
N TRP A 73 9.31 -2.62 -0.02
CA TRP A 73 9.80 -3.94 0.37
C TRP A 73 9.45 -4.32 1.82
N VAL A 74 9.64 -3.41 2.79
CA VAL A 74 9.39 -3.76 4.20
C VAL A 74 7.90 -3.89 4.50
N TYR A 75 7.05 -3.07 3.87
CA TYR A 75 5.62 -3.18 4.04
C TYR A 75 5.04 -4.43 3.36
N GLU A 76 5.57 -4.84 2.21
CA GLU A 76 5.12 -6.06 1.53
C GLU A 76 5.41 -7.30 2.38
N GLU A 77 6.64 -7.44 2.87
CA GLU A 77 7.14 -8.66 3.51
C GLU A 77 6.81 -8.73 5.01
N GLU A 78 6.97 -7.64 5.74
CA GLU A 78 6.99 -7.66 7.22
C GLU A 78 5.75 -7.04 7.87
N VAL A 79 4.99 -6.19 7.14
CA VAL A 79 3.84 -5.46 7.71
C VAL A 79 2.51 -5.97 7.17
N PHE A 80 2.30 -5.92 5.85
CA PHE A 80 1.03 -6.28 5.22
C PHE A 80 0.93 -7.74 4.79
N GLY A 81 2.05 -8.35 4.37
CA GLY A 81 2.05 -9.69 3.77
C GLY A 81 1.27 -9.77 2.44
N THR A 82 1.07 -8.64 1.76
CA THR A 82 0.36 -8.53 0.49
C THR A 82 0.92 -7.40 -0.36
N GLY A 83 0.97 -7.57 -1.67
CA GLY A 83 1.43 -6.55 -2.63
C GLY A 83 0.41 -5.46 -2.96
N SER A 84 -0.67 -5.31 -2.18
CA SER A 84 -1.74 -4.34 -2.40
C SER A 84 -1.87 -3.37 -1.23
N ALA A 85 -1.80 -2.08 -1.54
CA ALA A 85 -2.12 -0.99 -0.61
C ALA A 85 -3.25 -0.10 -1.18
N LEU A 86 -4.26 -0.76 -1.78
CA LEU A 86 -5.47 -0.18 -2.35
C LEU A 86 -6.70 -0.78 -1.68
N TRP A 87 -7.64 0.08 -1.27
CA TRP A 87 -8.89 -0.33 -0.62
C TRP A 87 -10.07 0.45 -1.21
N PHE A 88 -10.90 -0.22 -2.03
CA PHE A 88 -12.16 0.35 -2.51
C PHE A 88 -13.21 0.43 -1.40
N SER A 89 -14.00 1.51 -1.39
CA SER A 89 -15.17 1.63 -0.51
C SER A 89 -16.23 0.56 -0.82
N PRO A 90 -17.16 0.27 0.11
CA PRO A 90 -18.19 -0.73 -0.11
C PRO A 90 -19.09 -0.43 -1.32
N ASP A 91 -19.40 0.84 -1.58
CA ASP A 91 -20.10 1.29 -2.79
C ASP A 91 -19.22 1.39 -4.06
N GLY A 92 -17.89 1.26 -3.92
CA GLY A 92 -16.94 1.34 -5.03
C GLY A 92 -16.67 2.74 -5.57
N LYS A 93 -17.15 3.80 -4.90
CA LYS A 93 -17.03 5.20 -5.33
C LYS A 93 -15.84 5.95 -4.74
N LYS A 94 -15.14 5.34 -3.80
CA LYS A 94 -13.94 5.90 -3.17
C LYS A 94 -12.84 4.84 -3.21
N LEU A 95 -11.61 5.30 -3.36
CA LEU A 95 -10.42 4.46 -3.32
C LEU A 95 -9.48 5.02 -2.27
N ALA A 96 -9.34 4.32 -1.15
CA ALA A 96 -8.28 4.60 -0.21
C ALA A 96 -6.97 3.96 -0.70
N TYR A 97 -5.85 4.64 -0.50
CA TYR A 97 -4.53 4.10 -0.81
C TYR A 97 -3.47 4.64 0.14
N ALA A 98 -2.39 3.89 0.28
CA ALA A 98 -1.19 4.34 0.97
C ALA A 98 -0.07 4.68 -0.03
N GLN A 99 0.68 5.72 0.30
CA GLN A 99 1.92 6.11 -0.36
C GLN A 99 3.09 5.80 0.57
N PHE A 100 4.12 5.16 0.06
CA PHE A 100 5.36 4.84 0.76
C PHE A 100 6.49 5.66 0.15
N ASN A 101 7.20 6.43 0.97
CA ASN A 101 8.31 7.26 0.54
C ASN A 101 9.62 6.79 1.19
N ASP A 102 10.47 6.20 0.35
CA ASP A 102 11.77 5.63 0.69
C ASP A 102 12.95 6.57 0.42
N THR A 103 12.70 7.87 0.21
CA THR A 103 13.77 8.84 -0.11
C THR A 103 14.93 8.75 0.88
N ASN A 104 14.62 8.62 2.18
CA ASN A 104 15.60 8.56 3.26
C ASN A 104 15.95 7.14 3.72
N VAL A 105 15.37 6.11 3.09
CA VAL A 105 15.67 4.71 3.42
C VAL A 105 16.98 4.30 2.77
N ALA A 106 17.83 3.63 3.54
CA ALA A 106 19.12 3.14 3.09
C ALA A 106 18.96 2.03 2.02
N GLY A 107 19.85 2.05 1.03
CA GLY A 107 19.88 1.03 -0.02
C GLY A 107 20.73 -0.18 0.36
N PHE A 108 20.22 -1.38 0.10
CA PHE A 108 20.98 -2.63 0.11
C PHE A 108 21.26 -3.08 -1.32
N SER A 109 22.53 -3.38 -1.63
CA SER A 109 22.96 -3.76 -2.98
C SER A 109 23.40 -5.22 -3.03
N TYR A 110 23.01 -5.93 -4.08
CA TYR A 110 23.38 -7.32 -4.34
C TYR A 110 23.68 -7.56 -5.83
N PHE A 111 24.36 -8.67 -6.13
CA PHE A 111 24.75 -9.02 -7.48
C PHE A 111 23.70 -9.89 -8.18
N ILE A 112 23.45 -9.58 -9.45
CA ILE A 112 22.68 -10.39 -10.40
C ILE A 112 23.68 -11.00 -11.39
N TYR A 113 23.76 -12.33 -11.40
CA TYR A 113 24.73 -13.07 -12.22
C TYR A 113 24.23 -13.40 -13.63
N GLY A 114 22.97 -13.08 -13.95
CA GLY A 114 22.36 -13.36 -15.24
C GLY A 114 22.20 -14.86 -15.54
N THR A 115 22.06 -15.20 -16.82
CA THR A 115 21.81 -16.57 -17.29
C THR A 115 23.10 -17.26 -17.71
N ALA A 116 23.36 -18.46 -17.17
CA ALA A 116 24.56 -19.22 -17.52
C ALA A 116 24.65 -19.51 -19.03
N GLY A 117 25.78 -19.12 -19.65
CA GLY A 117 26.04 -19.30 -21.08
C GLY A 117 25.47 -18.21 -21.99
N SER A 118 24.83 -17.17 -21.43
CA SER A 118 24.40 -16.00 -22.19
C SER A 118 25.59 -15.10 -22.53
N MET A 119 25.66 -14.65 -23.79
CA MET A 119 26.66 -13.67 -24.23
C MET A 119 26.34 -12.25 -23.73
N ASP A 120 25.09 -12.00 -23.30
CA ASP A 120 24.67 -10.73 -22.73
C ASP A 120 24.99 -10.63 -21.22
N ASP A 121 25.17 -11.77 -20.54
CA ASP A 121 25.42 -11.86 -19.09
C ASP A 121 26.87 -12.26 -18.76
N GLN A 122 27.85 -11.65 -19.44
CA GLN A 122 29.27 -12.00 -19.24
C GLN A 122 29.84 -11.49 -17.91
N TYR A 123 29.23 -10.47 -17.32
CA TYR A 123 29.64 -9.87 -16.05
C TYR A 123 28.41 -9.63 -15.16
N PRO A 124 28.52 -9.85 -13.84
CA PRO A 124 27.41 -9.56 -12.93
C PRO A 124 27.06 -8.07 -12.93
N THR A 125 25.77 -7.78 -12.82
CA THR A 125 25.26 -6.43 -12.58
C THR A 125 24.88 -6.26 -11.11
N THR A 126 24.93 -5.04 -10.60
CA THR A 126 24.45 -4.74 -9.25
C THR A 126 23.00 -4.27 -9.31
N ARG A 127 22.16 -4.78 -8.41
CA ARG A 127 20.82 -4.24 -8.12
C ARG A 127 20.80 -3.71 -6.70
N THR A 128 20.12 -2.59 -6.52
CA THR A 128 19.92 -1.95 -5.21
C THR A 128 18.43 -1.94 -4.90
N ILE A 129 18.08 -2.22 -3.65
CA ILE A 129 16.71 -2.09 -3.12
C ILE A 129 16.73 -1.24 -1.87
N LYS A 130 15.64 -0.54 -1.57
CA LYS A 130 15.45 0.15 -0.30
C LYS A 130 15.19 -0.89 0.79
N TYR A 131 16.02 -0.87 1.85
CA TYR A 131 16.00 -1.87 2.90
C TYR A 131 16.36 -1.23 4.24
N PRO A 132 15.36 -0.90 5.08
CA PRO A 132 15.60 -0.34 6.39
C PRO A 132 16.13 -1.44 7.33
N LYS A 133 17.42 -1.38 7.67
CA LYS A 133 17.96 -2.23 8.74
C LYS A 133 17.48 -1.72 10.10
N VAL A 134 17.50 -2.61 11.09
CA VAL A 134 17.19 -2.28 12.48
C VAL A 134 17.96 -1.03 12.91
N GLY A 135 17.23 -0.03 13.39
CA GLY A 135 17.77 1.28 13.80
C GLY A 135 17.96 2.34 12.70
N GLU A 136 17.79 2.00 11.42
CA GLU A 136 17.83 2.96 10.30
C GLU A 136 16.46 3.57 10.02
N GLN A 137 16.37 4.63 9.21
CA GLN A 137 15.08 5.27 8.93
C GLN A 137 14.12 4.36 8.14
N ASN A 138 12.84 4.36 8.55
CA ASN A 138 11.77 3.65 7.85
C ASN A 138 11.19 4.48 6.70
N PRO A 139 10.48 3.84 5.74
CA PRO A 139 9.59 4.54 4.81
C PRO A 139 8.64 5.48 5.54
N LEU A 140 8.47 6.69 5.01
CA LEU A 140 7.37 7.56 5.43
C LEU A 140 6.10 7.12 4.73
N VAL A 141 5.08 6.76 5.51
CA VAL A 141 3.77 6.36 4.97
C VAL A 141 2.80 7.51 5.03
N THR A 142 2.01 7.72 3.98
CA THR A 142 0.91 8.68 3.97
C THR A 142 -0.33 8.04 3.35
N THR A 143 -1.49 8.28 3.93
CA THR A 143 -2.76 7.72 3.45
C THR A 143 -3.62 8.78 2.77
N PHE A 144 -4.37 8.35 1.75
CA PHE A 144 -5.19 9.21 0.92
C PHE A 144 -6.52 8.53 0.60
N ILE A 145 -7.55 9.35 0.34
CA ILE A 145 -8.83 8.93 -0.22
C ILE A 145 -9.01 9.65 -1.55
N TYR A 146 -9.11 8.89 -2.63
CA TYR A 146 -9.51 9.39 -3.94
C TYR A 146 -11.01 9.19 -4.14
N ASP A 147 -11.69 10.27 -4.53
CA ASP A 147 -13.10 10.26 -4.91
C ASP A 147 -13.27 10.08 -6.42
N THR A 148 -13.86 8.97 -6.85
CA THR A 148 -13.97 8.65 -8.28
C THR A 148 -15.00 9.51 -9.01
N GLU A 149 -15.96 10.11 -8.30
CA GLU A 149 -16.99 10.98 -8.87
C GLU A 149 -16.49 12.42 -8.99
N SER A 150 -15.85 12.95 -7.93
CA SER A 150 -15.33 14.32 -7.93
C SER A 150 -13.90 14.45 -8.45
N GLN A 151 -13.19 13.33 -8.63
CA GLN A 151 -11.77 13.24 -9.02
C GLN A 151 -10.83 14.02 -8.09
N ASN A 152 -11.21 14.14 -6.82
CA ASN A 152 -10.40 14.81 -5.80
C ASN A 152 -9.73 13.79 -4.89
N THR A 153 -8.50 14.11 -4.49
CA THR A 153 -7.75 13.34 -3.50
C THR A 153 -7.68 14.11 -2.20
N THR A 154 -8.11 13.49 -1.11
CA THR A 154 -8.00 14.02 0.24
C THR A 154 -6.93 13.25 1.00
N LYS A 155 -5.95 13.97 1.55
CA LYS A 155 -4.97 13.40 2.48
C LYS A 155 -5.66 13.07 3.80
N VAL A 156 -5.40 11.87 4.33
CA VAL A 156 -5.91 11.43 5.62
C VAL A 156 -4.77 11.49 6.63
N ASN A 157 -4.97 12.23 7.72
CA ASN A 157 -3.93 12.42 8.72
C ASN A 157 -4.00 11.29 9.75
N LEU A 158 -2.93 10.51 9.87
CA LEU A 158 -2.73 9.63 11.00
C LEU A 158 -2.52 10.49 12.25
N ILE A 159 -3.42 10.37 13.23
CA ILE A 159 -3.37 11.17 14.45
C ILE A 159 -2.31 10.57 15.38
N SER A 160 -1.31 11.39 15.72
CA SER A 160 -0.22 11.07 16.63
C SER A 160 -0.60 11.40 18.07
N SER A 161 -1.44 10.58 18.68
CA SER A 161 -1.46 10.46 20.15
C SER A 161 -0.32 9.58 20.67
N ILE A 162 0.28 8.80 19.79
CA ILE A 162 1.49 8.04 20.01
C ILE A 162 2.67 9.00 19.97
N GLU A 163 3.45 9.07 21.05
CA GLU A 163 4.70 9.84 21.11
C GLU A 163 5.70 9.22 20.14
N ASN A 164 5.82 9.83 18.96
CA ASN A 164 6.91 9.52 18.05
C ASN A 164 8.14 10.30 18.50
N SER A 165 9.33 9.68 18.43
CA SER A 165 10.60 10.38 18.63
C SER A 165 10.59 11.68 17.84
N GLU A 166 11.07 12.76 18.46
CA GLU A 166 10.83 14.19 18.17
C GLU A 166 10.95 14.68 16.71
N ASP A 167 11.35 13.84 15.75
CA ASP A 167 11.72 14.28 14.41
C ASP A 167 10.99 13.68 13.19
N ASN A 168 10.20 12.58 13.22
CA ASN A 168 9.94 11.91 11.92
C ASN A 168 8.64 11.12 11.65
N ASN A 169 7.48 11.36 12.31
CA ASN A 169 6.23 10.67 11.93
C ASN A 169 6.42 9.14 11.71
N ASP A 170 7.25 8.52 12.56
CA ASP A 170 7.76 7.15 12.38
C ASP A 170 6.75 6.15 12.96
N TYR A 171 5.58 6.11 12.33
CA TYR A 171 4.53 5.16 12.64
C TYR A 171 4.51 4.02 11.63
N VAL A 172 4.02 2.88 12.08
CA VAL A 172 3.74 1.73 11.21
C VAL A 172 2.24 1.68 10.97
N LEU A 173 1.83 1.64 9.70
CA LEU A 173 0.43 1.42 9.31
C LEU A 173 0.24 -0.08 9.12
N TYR A 174 -0.71 -0.71 9.80
CA TYR A 174 -0.94 -2.15 9.65
C TYR A 174 -2.10 -2.49 8.72
N ASP A 175 -3.17 -1.69 8.74
CA ASP A 175 -4.33 -1.95 7.91
C ASP A 175 -5.20 -0.70 7.73
N ILE A 176 -5.94 -0.67 6.63
CA ILE A 176 -7.02 0.26 6.36
C ILE A 176 -8.27 -0.54 6.01
N THR A 177 -9.38 -0.27 6.69
CA THR A 177 -10.66 -0.91 6.40
C THR A 177 -11.78 0.11 6.31
N TRP A 178 -12.69 -0.04 5.36
CA TRP A 178 -13.87 0.81 5.27
C TRP A 178 -14.92 0.36 6.28
N ILE A 179 -15.40 1.29 7.11
CA ILE A 179 -16.53 1.07 8.03
C ILE A 179 -17.85 1.29 7.28
N SER A 180 -17.89 2.30 6.41
CA SER A 180 -19.04 2.66 5.57
C SER A 180 -18.54 3.36 4.29
N ASP A 181 -19.46 3.82 3.43
CA ASP A 181 -19.11 4.61 2.24
C ASP A 181 -18.50 5.99 2.54
N SER A 182 -18.52 6.41 3.82
CA SER A 182 -18.07 7.74 4.26
C SER A 182 -16.98 7.72 5.33
N GLU A 183 -16.61 6.54 5.81
CA GLU A 183 -15.73 6.39 6.96
C GLU A 183 -14.84 5.16 6.83
N LEU A 184 -13.58 5.31 7.24
CA LEU A 184 -12.60 4.22 7.28
C LEU A 184 -11.94 4.15 8.66
N ALA A 185 -11.55 2.95 9.06
CA ALA A 185 -10.69 2.69 10.20
C ALA A 185 -9.26 2.42 9.71
N MET A 186 -8.28 2.87 10.47
CA MET A 186 -6.88 2.53 10.30
C MET A 186 -6.33 1.98 11.60
N ILE A 187 -5.42 1.02 11.50
CA ILE A 187 -4.67 0.48 12.63
C ILE A 187 -3.21 0.90 12.46
N SER A 188 -2.64 1.52 13.48
CA SER A 188 -1.26 2.00 13.46
C SER A 188 -0.55 1.79 14.80
N SER A 189 0.78 1.76 14.80
CA SER A 189 1.61 1.76 16.01
C SER A 189 2.74 2.78 15.94
N ASN A 190 3.39 3.04 17.08
CA ASN A 190 4.73 3.60 17.07
C ASN A 190 5.71 2.62 16.40
N ARG A 191 6.86 3.17 16.00
CA ARG A 191 8.03 2.39 15.57
C ARG A 191 8.44 1.27 16.52
N ILE A 192 8.37 1.50 17.85
CA ILE A 192 8.76 0.50 18.86
C ILE A 192 7.74 -0.66 18.93
N GLN A 193 6.54 -0.48 18.35
CA GLN A 193 5.46 -1.45 18.28
C GLN A 193 4.95 -1.93 19.65
N ASN A 194 4.99 -1.06 20.67
CA ASN A 194 4.45 -1.32 22.00
C ASN A 194 3.20 -0.47 22.32
N GLU A 195 2.85 0.46 21.44
CA GLU A 195 1.63 1.25 21.49
C GLU A 195 0.92 1.17 20.16
N SER A 196 -0.38 0.89 20.18
CA SER A 196 -1.22 0.82 18.98
C SER A 196 -2.48 1.66 19.13
N VAL A 197 -2.95 2.18 18.01
CA VAL A 197 -4.15 3.00 17.93
C VAL A 197 -5.06 2.52 16.82
N ILE A 198 -6.36 2.59 17.08
CA ILE A 198 -7.40 2.49 16.06
C ILE A 198 -7.91 3.90 15.82
N ILE A 199 -7.82 4.33 14.56
CA ILE A 199 -8.16 5.67 14.12
C ILE A 199 -9.33 5.57 13.16
N ARG A 200 -10.41 6.30 13.42
CA ARG A 200 -11.52 6.48 12.48
C ARG A 200 -11.32 7.77 11.70
N CYS A 201 -11.50 7.73 10.40
CA CYS A 201 -11.33 8.87 9.52
C CYS A 201 -12.54 9.08 8.61
N TYR A 202 -12.77 10.34 8.27
CA TYR A 202 -13.87 10.79 7.43
C TYR A 202 -13.36 11.29 6.08
N LEU A 203 -14.25 11.41 5.09
CA LEU A 203 -13.90 11.82 3.72
C LEU A 203 -13.24 13.20 3.59
N ASN A 204 -13.39 14.06 4.60
CA ASN A 204 -12.74 15.38 4.66
C ASN A 204 -11.29 15.33 5.17
N GLY A 205 -10.75 14.16 5.47
CA GLY A 205 -9.39 13.96 5.97
C GLY A 205 -9.24 14.12 7.48
N ASN A 206 -10.32 14.51 8.17
CA ASN A 206 -10.32 14.54 9.63
C ASN A 206 -10.39 13.12 10.17
N CYS A 207 -9.72 12.91 11.30
CA CYS A 207 -9.70 11.64 11.99
C CYS A 207 -10.01 11.82 13.48
N SER A 208 -10.38 10.74 14.15
CA SER A 208 -10.51 10.62 15.59
C SER A 208 -9.87 9.31 16.03
N GLN A 209 -9.14 9.34 17.14
CA GLN A 209 -8.72 8.11 17.80
C GLN A 209 -9.94 7.48 18.49
N GLU A 210 -10.21 6.22 18.19
CA GLU A 210 -11.30 5.44 18.79
C GLU A 210 -10.81 4.52 19.90
N ALA A 211 -9.63 3.93 19.72
CA ALA A 211 -9.01 3.07 20.71
C ALA A 211 -7.50 3.28 20.76
N TYR A 212 -6.93 3.04 21.94
CA TYR A 212 -5.49 3.02 22.18
C TYR A 212 -5.19 1.83 23.09
N HIS A 213 -4.12 1.13 22.76
CA HIS A 213 -3.64 0.00 23.53
C HIS A 213 -2.14 0.11 23.73
N SER A 214 -1.73 0.07 24.99
CA SER A 214 -0.34 0.10 25.44
C SER A 214 -0.05 -1.15 26.25
N ASP A 215 0.53 -2.15 25.63
CA ASP A 215 1.09 -3.32 26.30
C ASP A 215 2.16 -3.95 25.41
N CYS A 216 3.12 -4.64 26.03
CA CYS A 216 4.30 -5.27 25.42
C CYS A 216 3.98 -6.40 24.40
N CYS A 217 2.71 -6.63 24.12
CA CYS A 217 2.23 -7.63 23.18
C CYS A 217 2.15 -6.97 21.79
N LYS A 218 2.75 -7.62 20.80
CA LYS A 218 2.92 -7.08 19.44
C LYS A 218 1.56 -6.65 18.88
N VAL A 219 1.50 -5.69 17.96
CA VAL A 219 0.24 -5.26 17.31
C VAL A 219 -0.52 -6.44 16.66
N THR A 220 0.20 -7.49 16.28
CA THR A 220 -0.37 -8.77 15.85
C THR A 220 -1.35 -9.38 16.85
N ASP A 221 -1.16 -9.15 18.16
CA ASP A 221 -2.06 -9.61 19.22
C ASP A 221 -3.37 -8.80 19.25
N VAL A 222 -3.37 -7.53 18.85
CA VAL A 222 -4.59 -6.70 18.72
C VAL A 222 -5.43 -7.15 17.51
N LEU A 223 -4.77 -7.49 16.40
CA LEU A 223 -5.44 -8.11 15.25
C LEU A 223 -6.00 -9.49 15.61
N CYS A 224 -5.35 -10.26 16.49
CA CYS A 224 -5.88 -11.54 17.01
C CYS A 224 -7.20 -11.33 17.79
N TYR A 225 -7.33 -10.25 18.57
CA TYR A 225 -8.57 -9.96 19.31
C TYR A 225 -9.77 -9.68 18.40
N TYR A 226 -9.56 -9.07 17.23
CA TYR A 226 -10.63 -8.71 16.29
C TYR A 226 -10.89 -9.77 15.22
N TYR A 227 -9.85 -10.46 14.73
CA TYR A 227 -9.94 -11.38 13.61
C TYR A 227 -9.73 -12.86 13.98
N GLY A 228 -9.40 -13.20 15.23
CA GLY A 228 -9.40 -14.59 15.72
C GLY A 228 -8.36 -15.54 15.12
N HIS A 229 -7.33 -15.04 14.44
CA HIS A 229 -6.29 -15.85 13.80
C HIS A 229 -4.93 -15.65 14.46
N THR A 230 -4.28 -16.74 14.88
CA THR A 230 -2.92 -16.76 15.41
C THR A 230 -1.90 -16.64 14.27
N TYR A 231 -1.25 -15.50 14.12
CA TYR A 231 0.01 -15.40 13.37
C TYR A 231 1.16 -15.63 14.36
N GLN A 232 1.62 -16.87 14.47
CA GLN A 232 2.88 -17.21 15.12
C GLN A 232 3.98 -17.19 14.06
N ASP A 233 4.67 -16.06 13.99
CA ASP A 233 6.12 -15.93 13.78
C ASP A 233 6.39 -14.51 13.26
N SER A 234 6.71 -13.61 14.17
CA SER A 234 7.46 -12.42 13.81
C SER A 234 8.65 -12.33 14.73
N LEU A 235 9.84 -12.33 14.15
CA LEU A 235 11.06 -11.87 14.79
C LEU A 235 10.84 -10.41 15.25
N ASN A 236 11.56 -9.97 16.27
CA ASN A 236 11.65 -8.54 16.55
C ASN A 236 12.42 -7.90 15.40
N ILE A 237 11.71 -7.41 14.39
CA ILE A 237 12.28 -6.74 13.23
C ILE A 237 11.51 -5.44 13.07
N LEU A 238 12.02 -4.41 13.74
CA LEU A 238 12.14 -2.99 13.35
C LEU A 238 12.87 -2.25 14.48
#